data_AF-A0A9E2S4F9-F1
#
_entry.id   AF-A0A9E2S4F9-F1
#
_cell.length_a   1.000
_cell.length_b   1.000
_cell.length_c   1.000
_cell.angle_alpha   90.00
_cell.angle_beta   90.00
_cell.angle_gamma   90.00
#
_symmetry.space_group_name_H-M   'P 1'
#
loop_
_entity.id
_entity.type
_entity.pdbx_description
1 polymer ?
#
loop_
_entity_poly.entity_id
_entity_poly.type
_entity_poly.pdbx_seq_one_letter_code
_entity_poly.pdbx_strand_id
1 'polypeptide(L)'
;MINSSAFLAARRAFHTSLLDSTLTVSSTGVVSNADGSNTASKAIAKEIAEQLKAETVGERIAGQTSGNQFESICADFVRETFLKLGHLRPGKWDVHQVTGRNRLEIARYEQYAHLVALDRAAKGDAELAAALGSDYTITPDIVVAREPESDDEINAALWLIDNDVAMQASLRKQNGGLPLLHASISCKWTIRSDRAQNARSEALNLVRNRKGRLPHIAVVTAEPTPSRLASIALGTGDIDCVYHFALYELQKAVETLGMSDAADMLAVMVNGKRLKDISDLPLDLAV
;
A
#
# COMPACT_ATOMS: atom_id res chain seq x y z
N MET A 1 -18.19 29.55 -4.05
CA MET A 1 -17.20 28.48 -4.34
C MET A 1 -17.45 27.35 -3.35
N ILE A 2 -17.85 26.17 -3.81
CA ILE A 2 -17.99 25.02 -2.92
C ILE A 2 -16.56 24.56 -2.60
N ASN A 3 -16.09 24.81 -1.38
CA ASN A 3 -14.81 24.27 -0.91
C ASN A 3 -14.92 22.75 -0.86
N SER A 4 -14.28 22.04 -1.80
CA SER A 4 -14.10 20.60 -1.70
C SER A 4 -13.12 20.28 -0.57
N SER A 5 -13.36 19.21 0.18
CA SER A 5 -12.41 18.75 1.19
C SER A 5 -11.04 18.44 0.56
N ALA A 6 -9.96 18.62 1.31
CA ALA A 6 -8.60 18.41 0.81
C ALA A 6 -8.38 16.96 0.31
N PHE A 7 -9.00 15.97 0.96
CA PHE A 7 -8.91 14.57 0.56
C PHE A 7 -9.69 14.28 -0.72
N LEU A 8 -10.84 14.92 -0.92
CA LEU A 8 -11.57 14.83 -2.18
C LEU A 8 -10.76 15.43 -3.33
N ALA A 9 -10.10 16.58 -3.10
CA ALA A 9 -9.22 17.17 -4.09
C ALA A 9 -8.02 16.27 -4.41
N ALA A 10 -7.37 15.68 -3.40
CA ALA A 10 -6.25 14.76 -3.57
C ALA A 10 -6.67 13.47 -4.31
N ARG A 11 -7.84 12.90 -3.99
CA ARG A 11 -8.39 11.73 -4.69
C ARG A 11 -8.64 12.02 -6.16
N ARG A 12 -9.17 13.20 -6.49
CA ARG A 12 -9.35 13.63 -7.89
C ARG A 12 -8.00 13.80 -8.60
N ALA A 13 -7.03 14.45 -7.97
CA ALA A 13 -5.68 14.59 -8.53
C ALA A 13 -5.03 13.22 -8.79
N PHE A 14 -5.18 12.27 -7.85
CA PHE A 14 -4.74 10.89 -8.01
C PHE A 14 -5.38 10.22 -9.24
N HIS A 15 -6.70 10.37 -9.43
CA HIS A 15 -7.37 9.87 -10.64
C HIS A 15 -6.91 10.55 -11.92
N THR A 16 -6.73 11.87 -11.90
CA THR A 16 -6.18 12.61 -13.06
C THR A 16 -4.80 12.06 -13.45
N SER A 17 -3.88 11.90 -12.50
CA SER A 17 -2.57 11.31 -12.78
C SER A 17 -2.66 9.90 -13.36
N LEU A 18 -3.63 9.09 -12.92
CA LEU A 18 -3.86 7.77 -13.51
C LEU A 18 -4.39 7.87 -14.93
N LEU A 19 -5.34 8.76 -15.21
CA LEU A 19 -5.91 8.96 -16.54
C LEU A 19 -4.88 9.49 -17.55
N ASP A 20 -3.90 10.26 -17.09
CA ASP A 20 -2.87 10.83 -17.96
C ASP A 20 -1.84 9.77 -18.44
N SER A 21 -1.63 8.69 -17.68
CA SER A 21 -0.55 7.73 -18.00
C SER A 21 -0.89 6.24 -17.92
N THR A 22 -1.78 5.83 -17.01
CA THR A 22 -1.89 4.43 -16.55
C THR A 22 -3.24 3.81 -16.93
N LEU A 23 -4.34 4.54 -16.70
CA LEU A 23 -5.71 4.14 -17.00
C LEU A 23 -6.12 4.63 -18.40
N THR A 24 -5.84 3.82 -19.42
CA THR A 24 -6.13 4.14 -20.81
C THR A 24 -7.24 3.27 -21.37
N VAL A 25 -7.91 3.74 -22.43
CA VAL A 25 -8.89 2.96 -23.19
C VAL A 25 -8.31 2.64 -24.57
N SER A 26 -8.26 1.35 -24.92
CA SER A 26 -7.77 0.92 -26.24
C SER A 26 -8.71 1.37 -27.37
N SER A 27 -8.22 1.28 -28.61
CA SER A 27 -9.02 1.50 -29.82
C SER A 27 -10.26 0.59 -29.91
N THR A 28 -10.23 -0.57 -29.26
CA THR A 28 -11.32 -1.55 -29.17
C THR A 28 -12.21 -1.36 -27.93
N GLY A 29 -12.01 -0.28 -27.15
CA GLY A 29 -12.81 0.06 -25.98
C GLY A 29 -12.47 -0.74 -24.71
N VAL A 30 -11.31 -1.39 -24.65
CA VAL A 30 -10.87 -2.15 -23.47
C VAL A 30 -10.01 -1.26 -22.58
N VAL A 31 -10.42 -1.09 -21.32
CA VAL A 31 -9.69 -0.30 -20.33
C VAL A 31 -8.45 -1.07 -19.85
N SER A 32 -7.34 -0.36 -19.59
CA SER A 32 -6.03 -0.96 -19.31
C SER A 32 -5.94 -1.80 -18.02
N ASN A 33 -6.84 -1.61 -17.06
CA ASN A 33 -6.98 -2.44 -15.86
C ASN A 33 -7.94 -3.64 -16.05
N ALA A 34 -8.58 -3.78 -17.21
CA ALA A 34 -9.44 -4.92 -17.49
C ALA A 34 -8.66 -6.18 -17.92
N ASP A 35 -9.27 -7.33 -17.67
CA ASP A 35 -8.91 -8.57 -18.35
C ASP A 35 -9.71 -8.69 -19.65
N GLY A 36 -9.00 -8.59 -20.79
CA GLY A 36 -9.62 -8.55 -22.12
C GLY A 36 -10.43 -9.80 -22.49
N SER A 37 -10.13 -10.94 -21.85
CA SER A 37 -10.85 -12.21 -22.04
C SER A 37 -12.06 -12.37 -21.11
N ASN A 38 -12.22 -11.49 -20.11
CA ASN A 38 -13.30 -11.57 -19.13
C ASN A 38 -14.36 -10.47 -19.38
N THR A 39 -15.56 -10.89 -19.78
CA THR A 39 -16.66 -9.97 -20.10
C THR A 39 -17.05 -9.07 -18.94
N ALA A 40 -17.17 -9.61 -17.72
CA ALA A 40 -17.51 -8.82 -16.55
C ALA A 40 -16.41 -7.81 -16.19
N SER A 41 -15.14 -8.23 -16.27
CA SER A 41 -13.99 -7.34 -16.05
C SER A 41 -13.99 -6.15 -17.01
N LYS A 42 -14.22 -6.39 -18.31
CA LYS A 42 -14.32 -5.32 -19.31
C LYS A 42 -15.48 -4.37 -19.03
N ALA A 43 -16.66 -4.90 -18.72
CA ALA A 43 -17.86 -4.09 -18.47
C ALA A 43 -17.67 -3.20 -17.24
N ILE A 44 -17.22 -3.76 -16.12
CA ILE A 44 -17.00 -3.01 -14.87
C ILE A 44 -15.92 -1.95 -15.05
N ALA A 45 -14.77 -2.33 -15.64
CA ALA A 45 -13.67 -1.39 -15.86
C ALA A 45 -14.08 -0.22 -16.77
N LYS A 46 -14.86 -0.51 -17.82
CA LYS A 46 -15.42 0.50 -18.72
C LYS A 46 -16.33 1.47 -17.97
N GLU A 47 -17.27 0.95 -17.18
CA GLU A 47 -18.20 1.77 -16.40
C GLU A 47 -17.47 2.66 -15.37
N ILE A 48 -16.42 2.14 -14.72
CA ILE A 48 -15.55 2.95 -13.85
C ILE A 48 -14.86 4.07 -14.66
N ALA A 49 -14.27 3.74 -15.80
CA ALA A 49 -13.57 4.71 -16.65
C ALA A 49 -14.51 5.81 -17.16
N GLU A 50 -15.76 5.47 -17.52
CA GLU A 50 -16.78 6.44 -17.93
C GLU A 50 -17.17 7.38 -16.78
N GLN A 51 -17.34 6.84 -15.56
CA GLN A 51 -17.60 7.66 -14.36
C GLN A 51 -16.44 8.61 -14.03
N LEU A 52 -15.19 8.15 -14.25
CA LEU A 52 -13.99 8.97 -14.09
C LEU A 52 -13.73 9.93 -15.26
N LYS A 53 -14.56 9.88 -16.32
CA LYS A 53 -14.42 10.67 -17.55
C LYS A 53 -13.07 10.44 -18.24
N ALA A 54 -12.70 9.18 -18.38
CA ALA A 54 -11.49 8.81 -19.09
C ALA A 54 -11.60 9.15 -20.59
N GLU A 55 -10.82 10.13 -21.03
CA GLU A 55 -10.74 10.54 -22.44
C GLU A 55 -9.45 10.06 -23.13
N THR A 56 -8.48 9.57 -22.35
CA THR A 56 -7.18 9.12 -22.83
C THR A 56 -7.29 7.83 -23.64
N VAL A 57 -7.20 7.97 -24.96
CA VAL A 57 -7.09 6.85 -25.90
C VAL A 57 -5.64 6.41 -25.95
N GLY A 58 -5.37 5.16 -25.56
CA GLY A 58 -4.02 4.62 -25.54
C GLY A 58 -4.03 3.10 -25.43
N GLU A 59 -3.17 2.44 -26.20
CA GLU A 59 -2.98 1.00 -26.10
C GLU A 59 -2.41 0.61 -24.73
N ARG A 60 -2.75 -0.59 -24.28
CA ARG A 60 -2.32 -1.10 -22.99
C ARG A 60 -0.78 -1.15 -22.93
N ILE A 61 -0.21 -0.39 -21.99
CA ILE A 61 1.23 -0.41 -21.73
C ILE A 61 1.67 -1.71 -21.05
N ALA A 62 2.97 -2.00 -21.11
CA ALA A 62 3.54 -3.20 -20.50
C ALA A 62 3.27 -3.24 -18.98
N GLY A 63 2.98 -4.44 -18.45
CA GLY A 63 2.55 -4.60 -17.06
C GLY A 63 3.55 -4.10 -16.01
N GLN A 64 4.85 -4.17 -16.31
CA GLN A 64 5.90 -3.64 -15.43
C GLN A 64 5.89 -2.10 -15.40
N THR A 65 5.60 -1.46 -16.53
CA THR A 65 5.50 0.00 -16.66
C THR A 65 4.27 0.52 -15.95
N SER A 66 3.10 -0.09 -16.18
CA SER A 66 1.86 0.28 -15.46
C SER A 66 1.97 0.04 -13.95
N GLY A 67 2.65 -1.03 -13.54
CA GLY A 67 2.90 -1.32 -12.12
C GLY A 67 3.71 -0.19 -11.47
N ASN A 68 4.87 0.13 -12.04
CA ASN A 68 5.74 1.18 -11.50
C ASN A 68 5.08 2.57 -11.52
N GLN A 69 4.30 2.90 -12.56
CA GLN A 69 3.54 4.16 -12.60
C GLN A 69 2.47 4.18 -11.50
N PHE A 70 1.73 3.09 -11.31
CA PHE A 70 0.72 2.99 -10.28
C PHE A 70 1.32 3.12 -8.87
N GLU A 71 2.46 2.49 -8.61
CA GLU A 71 3.23 2.61 -7.38
C GLU A 71 3.63 4.06 -7.09
N SER A 72 4.22 4.75 -8.07
CA SER A 72 4.61 6.17 -7.93
C SER A 72 3.40 7.06 -7.62
N ILE A 73 2.29 6.90 -8.36
CA ILE A 73 1.09 7.72 -8.18
C ILE A 73 0.43 7.45 -6.81
N CYS A 74 0.45 6.20 -6.33
CA CYS A 74 0.00 5.86 -4.98
C CYS A 74 0.90 6.48 -3.91
N ALA A 75 2.22 6.46 -4.09
CA ALA A 75 3.17 7.07 -3.15
C ALA A 75 2.94 8.59 -3.03
N ASP A 76 2.72 9.26 -4.17
CA ASP A 76 2.42 10.69 -4.21
C ASP A 76 1.10 11.01 -3.52
N PHE A 77 0.05 10.21 -3.77
CA PHE A 77 -1.22 10.37 -3.05
C PHE A 77 -1.07 10.25 -1.54
N VAL A 78 -0.34 9.23 -1.05
CA VAL A 78 -0.10 9.05 0.39
C VAL A 78 0.68 10.22 0.95
N ARG A 79 1.72 10.71 0.25
CA ARG A 79 2.52 11.86 0.68
C ARG A 79 1.68 13.14 0.77
N GLU A 80 0.86 13.40 -0.24
CA GLU A 80 0.00 14.59 -0.32
C GLU A 80 -1.17 14.58 0.68
N THR A 81 -1.46 13.45 1.31
CA THR A 81 -2.58 13.31 2.25
C THR A 81 -2.11 13.06 3.67
N PHE A 82 -1.34 11.99 3.92
CA PHE A 82 -0.91 11.59 5.26
C PHE A 82 -0.06 12.66 5.96
N LEU A 83 0.83 13.35 5.24
CA LEU A 83 1.68 14.39 5.84
C LEU A 83 0.88 15.60 6.36
N LYS A 84 -0.36 15.80 5.89
CA LYS A 84 -1.27 16.85 6.40
C LYS A 84 -1.87 16.48 7.76
N LEU A 85 -1.73 15.24 8.19
CA LEU A 85 -2.28 14.72 9.45
C LEU A 85 -1.30 14.83 10.63
N GLY A 86 -0.23 15.62 10.52
CA GLY A 86 0.76 15.78 11.60
C GLY A 86 0.16 16.21 12.95
N HIS A 87 -0.99 16.89 12.96
CA HIS A 87 -1.71 17.25 14.18
C HIS A 87 -2.45 16.06 14.85
N LEU A 88 -2.85 15.04 14.07
CA LEU A 88 -3.46 13.81 14.58
C LEU A 88 -2.40 12.73 14.86
N ARG A 89 -1.34 12.71 14.05
CA ARG A 89 -0.26 11.73 14.12
C ARG A 89 1.10 12.45 13.98
N PRO A 90 1.60 13.09 15.05
CA PRO A 90 2.85 13.84 14.99
C PRO A 90 4.06 12.92 14.81
N GLY A 91 5.07 13.47 14.15
CA GLY A 91 6.34 12.80 13.88
C GLY A 91 7.00 13.31 12.61
N LYS A 92 8.27 12.98 12.45
CA LYS A 92 9.03 13.18 11.22
C LYS A 92 8.80 11.97 10.33
N TRP A 93 7.90 12.13 9.36
CA TRP A 93 7.46 11.07 8.47
C TRP A 93 8.16 11.15 7.12
N ASP A 94 8.50 9.99 6.58
CA ASP A 94 8.98 9.82 5.21
C ASP A 94 8.06 8.86 4.46
N VAL A 95 7.76 9.18 3.20
CA VAL A 95 6.91 8.38 2.30
C VAL A 95 7.59 8.30 0.95
N HIS A 96 8.01 7.11 0.55
CA HIS A 96 8.67 6.89 -0.73
C HIS A 96 8.29 5.55 -1.37
N GLN A 97 8.31 5.55 -2.70
CA GLN A 97 8.33 4.31 -3.47
C GLN A 97 9.72 3.68 -3.34
N VAL A 98 9.79 2.38 -3.12
CA VAL A 98 11.07 1.68 -3.08
C VAL A 98 11.54 1.41 -4.51
N THR A 99 12.54 2.15 -4.96
CA THR A 99 13.13 1.99 -6.29
C THR A 99 14.37 1.10 -6.25
N GLY A 100 14.44 0.15 -7.18
CA GLY A 100 15.51 -0.85 -7.21
C GLY A 100 15.22 -1.97 -6.21
N ARG A 101 15.20 -3.21 -6.69
CA ARG A 101 14.86 -4.41 -5.88
C ARG A 101 16.00 -4.76 -4.91
N ASN A 102 16.29 -3.86 -3.98
CA ASN A 102 17.20 -4.15 -2.89
C ASN A 102 16.53 -5.15 -1.95
N ARG A 103 17.04 -6.37 -1.97
CA ARG A 103 16.54 -7.51 -1.19
C ARG A 103 16.53 -7.28 0.33
N LEU A 104 17.21 -6.26 0.83
CA LEU A 104 17.27 -5.93 2.26
C LEU A 104 16.71 -4.54 2.57
N GLU A 105 15.79 -4.01 1.76
CA GLU A 105 15.28 -2.66 1.99
C GLU A 105 14.67 -2.49 3.37
N ILE A 106 13.85 -3.44 3.82
CA ILE A 106 13.22 -3.34 5.14
C ILE A 106 14.23 -3.40 6.29
N ALA A 107 15.43 -3.96 6.07
CA ALA A 107 16.46 -4.06 7.08
C ALA A 107 17.12 -2.72 7.43
N ARG A 108 16.73 -1.63 6.72
CA ARG A 108 17.06 -0.25 7.07
C ARG A 108 16.21 0.29 8.23
N TYR A 109 15.16 -0.41 8.61
CA TYR A 109 14.26 -0.02 9.69
C TYR A 109 14.50 -0.86 10.95
N GLU A 110 14.30 -0.23 12.10
CA GLU A 110 14.62 -0.79 13.42
C GLU A 110 14.04 -2.20 13.62
N GLN A 111 12.78 -2.40 13.24
CA GLN A 111 12.09 -3.67 13.49
C GLN A 111 12.70 -4.85 12.74
N TYR A 112 13.46 -4.59 11.68
CA TYR A 112 14.00 -5.60 10.76
C TYR A 112 15.52 -5.49 10.59
N ALA A 113 16.19 -4.64 11.37
CA ALA A 113 17.64 -4.40 11.29
C ALA A 113 18.49 -5.68 11.37
N HIS A 114 18.02 -6.64 12.18
CA HIS A 114 18.68 -7.94 12.37
C HIS A 114 18.71 -8.82 11.12
N LEU A 115 17.89 -8.53 10.09
CA LEU A 115 17.92 -9.28 8.83
C LEU A 115 19.27 -9.14 8.10
N VAL A 116 20.01 -8.05 8.32
CA VAL A 116 21.39 -7.90 7.79
C VAL A 116 22.31 -8.98 8.36
N ALA A 117 22.17 -9.28 9.65
CA ALA A 117 22.98 -10.32 10.29
C ALA A 117 22.60 -11.72 9.80
N LEU A 118 21.30 -11.97 9.59
CA LEU A 118 20.81 -13.24 9.03
C LEU A 118 21.28 -13.46 7.59
N ASP A 119 21.18 -12.45 6.73
CA ASP A 119 21.68 -12.52 5.35
C ASP A 119 23.19 -12.79 5.30
N ARG A 120 23.97 -12.12 6.17
CA ARG A 120 25.41 -12.37 6.28
C ARG A 120 25.72 -13.80 6.72
N ALA A 121 25.00 -14.31 7.73
CA ALA A 121 25.17 -15.66 8.22
C ALA A 121 24.82 -16.71 7.14
N ALA A 122 23.68 -16.54 6.46
CA ALA A 122 23.24 -17.42 5.38
C ALA A 122 24.24 -17.44 4.20
N LYS A 123 24.85 -16.31 3.84
CA LYS A 123 25.89 -16.27 2.80
C LYS A 123 27.16 -17.03 3.17
N GLY A 124 27.43 -17.22 4.46
CA GLY A 124 28.59 -17.95 4.97
C GLY A 124 28.34 -19.45 5.16
N ASP A 125 27.09 -19.93 5.10
CA ASP A 125 26.72 -21.30 5.46
C ASP A 125 25.51 -21.78 4.62
N ALA A 126 25.73 -22.82 3.81
CA ALA A 126 24.72 -23.37 2.90
C ALA A 126 23.56 -24.08 3.63
N GLU A 127 23.81 -24.65 4.82
CA GLU A 127 22.77 -25.30 5.63
C GLU A 127 21.86 -24.23 6.25
N LEU A 128 22.44 -23.14 6.78
CA LEU A 128 21.68 -22.00 7.26
C LEU A 128 20.89 -21.33 6.12
N ALA A 129 21.48 -21.20 4.93
CA ALA A 129 20.76 -20.67 3.77
C ALA A 129 19.55 -21.53 3.38
N ALA A 130 19.68 -22.86 3.44
CA ALA A 130 18.57 -23.77 3.15
C ALA A 130 17.46 -23.69 4.22
N ALA A 131 17.82 -23.53 5.50
CA ALA A 131 16.87 -23.45 6.61
C ALA A 131 16.16 -22.09 6.73
N LEU A 132 16.89 -20.99 6.53
CA LEU A 132 16.35 -19.63 6.59
C LEU A 132 15.60 -19.23 5.30
N GLY A 133 15.90 -19.91 4.19
CA GLY A 133 15.38 -19.58 2.87
C GLY A 133 15.85 -18.20 2.38
N SER A 134 15.12 -17.66 1.40
CA SER A 134 15.30 -16.28 0.92
C SER A 134 14.11 -15.37 1.22
N ASP A 135 13.15 -15.85 2.02
CA ASP A 135 11.84 -15.23 2.20
C ASP A 135 11.90 -13.97 3.08
N TYR A 136 13.00 -13.73 3.79
CA TYR A 136 13.26 -12.46 4.49
C TYR A 136 13.62 -11.31 3.52
N THR A 137 13.71 -11.58 2.21
CA THR A 137 14.00 -10.56 1.19
C THR A 137 12.74 -9.89 0.65
N ILE A 138 12.04 -9.17 1.53
CA ILE A 138 10.82 -8.43 1.18
C ILE A 138 11.21 -7.02 0.76
N THR A 139 10.65 -6.59 -0.36
CA THR A 139 10.75 -5.19 -0.80
C THR A 139 9.31 -4.69 -0.99
N PRO A 140 8.74 -3.97 -0.01
CA PRO A 140 7.48 -3.27 -0.19
C PRO A 140 7.53 -2.34 -1.40
N ASP A 141 6.40 -2.13 -2.05
CA ASP A 141 6.35 -1.20 -3.19
C ASP A 141 6.46 0.26 -2.70
N ILE A 142 5.79 0.58 -1.58
CA ILE A 142 5.84 1.88 -0.90
C ILE A 142 6.07 1.66 0.59
N VAL A 143 6.91 2.51 1.17
CA VAL A 143 7.18 2.55 2.61
C VAL A 143 6.72 3.89 3.19
N VAL A 144 6.10 3.82 4.38
CA VAL A 144 5.95 4.96 5.28
C VAL A 144 6.85 4.70 6.49
N ALA A 145 7.76 5.62 6.78
CA ALA A 145 8.73 5.50 7.86
C ALA A 145 8.64 6.69 8.83
N ARG A 146 9.05 6.47 10.07
CA ARG A 146 9.16 7.50 11.11
C ARG A 146 10.59 7.62 11.60
N GLU A 147 11.13 8.82 11.58
CA GLU A 147 12.45 9.09 12.17
C GLU A 147 12.40 9.06 13.71
N PRO A 148 13.48 8.64 14.38
CA PRO A 148 13.63 8.80 15.83
C PRO A 148 13.73 10.28 16.24
N GLU A 149 13.32 10.58 17.46
CA GLU A 149 13.32 11.92 18.05
C GLU A 149 14.55 12.15 18.92
N SER A 150 15.04 13.40 18.94
CA SER A 150 16.10 13.82 19.85
C SER A 150 15.56 13.98 21.28
N ASP A 151 16.44 13.90 22.26
CA ASP A 151 16.08 14.13 23.66
C ASP A 151 15.46 15.51 23.88
N ASP A 152 15.92 16.55 23.17
CA ASP A 152 15.31 17.88 23.20
C ASP A 152 13.83 17.89 22.77
N GLU A 153 13.48 17.09 21.76
CA GLU A 153 12.10 16.99 21.27
C GLU A 153 11.23 16.18 22.25
N ILE A 154 11.77 15.08 22.76
CA ILE A 154 11.09 14.24 23.76
C ILE A 154 10.82 15.07 25.03
N ASN A 155 11.78 15.90 25.44
CA ASN A 155 11.70 16.73 26.63
C ASN A 155 11.05 18.11 26.40
N ALA A 156 10.53 18.40 25.20
CA ALA A 156 10.08 19.75 24.82
C ALA A 156 8.93 20.30 25.69
N ALA A 157 7.99 19.44 26.08
CA ALA A 157 6.86 19.83 26.93
C ALA A 157 7.11 19.63 28.43
N LEU A 158 7.89 18.61 28.78
CA LEU A 158 8.21 18.22 30.15
C LEU A 158 9.54 17.47 30.13
N TRP A 159 10.35 17.59 31.19
CA TRP A 159 11.56 16.78 31.32
C TRP A 159 11.18 15.32 31.65
N LEU A 160 11.17 14.46 30.63
CA LEU A 160 10.70 13.08 30.69
C LEU A 160 11.85 12.07 30.78
N ILE A 161 12.98 12.35 30.13
CA ILE A 161 14.11 11.44 30.00
C ILE A 161 15.45 12.13 30.27
N ASP A 162 16.42 11.33 30.70
CA ASP A 162 17.83 11.65 30.87
C ASP A 162 18.71 10.49 30.38
N ASN A 163 19.99 10.48 30.75
CA ASN A 163 20.93 9.43 30.35
C ASN A 163 20.75 8.10 31.10
N ASP A 164 19.93 8.04 32.15
CA ASP A 164 19.79 6.88 33.03
C ASP A 164 18.48 6.11 32.77
N VAL A 165 17.49 6.73 32.12
CA VAL A 165 16.20 6.10 31.77
C VAL A 165 15.96 5.96 30.27
N ALA A 166 15.04 5.06 29.87
CA ALA A 166 14.63 4.86 28.48
C ALA A 166 15.78 4.59 27.47
N MET A 167 16.89 4.03 27.94
CA MET A 167 18.11 3.75 27.17
C MET A 167 17.96 2.68 26.06
N GLN A 168 16.77 2.09 25.91
CA GLN A 168 16.44 1.08 24.89
C GLN A 168 15.17 1.43 24.12
N ALA A 169 14.60 2.62 24.32
CA ALA A 169 13.41 3.06 23.60
C ALA A 169 13.73 3.31 22.12
N SER A 170 12.99 2.65 21.21
CA SER A 170 13.23 2.75 19.77
C SER A 170 13.00 4.14 19.19
N LEU A 171 12.15 4.96 19.82
CA LEU A 171 11.87 6.33 19.38
C LEU A 171 13.02 7.30 19.72
N ARG A 172 13.89 6.96 20.66
CA ARG A 172 14.95 7.86 21.15
C ARG A 172 16.18 7.72 20.26
N LYS A 173 16.52 8.80 19.55
CA LYS A 173 17.65 8.84 18.62
C LYS A 173 19.00 8.52 19.25
N GLN A 174 19.22 8.92 20.51
CA GLN A 174 20.47 8.68 21.24
C GLN A 174 20.78 7.20 21.44
N ASN A 175 19.76 6.32 21.42
CA ASN A 175 19.95 4.88 21.54
C ASN A 175 20.55 4.24 20.28
N GLY A 176 20.84 5.04 19.23
CA GLY A 176 21.42 4.55 17.97
C GLY A 176 20.39 3.84 17.07
N GLY A 177 19.10 4.00 17.36
CA GLY A 177 18.00 3.37 16.63
C GLY A 177 17.89 3.85 15.19
N LEU A 178 17.46 2.96 14.31
CA LEU A 178 17.13 3.24 12.92
C LEU A 178 15.71 3.85 12.80
N PRO A 179 15.34 4.41 11.64
CA PRO A 179 13.95 4.77 11.37
C PRO A 179 12.99 3.60 11.60
N LEU A 180 11.78 3.89 12.01
CA LEU A 180 10.73 2.91 12.30
C LEU A 180 9.88 2.71 11.05
N LEU A 181 9.73 1.46 10.59
CA LEU A 181 8.79 1.13 9.52
C LEU A 181 7.37 1.30 10.05
N HIS A 182 6.63 2.29 9.55
CA HIS A 182 5.26 2.56 9.99
C HIS A 182 4.23 1.85 9.12
N ALA A 183 4.45 1.80 7.81
CA ALA A 183 3.60 1.04 6.89
C ALA A 183 4.40 0.44 5.72
N SER A 184 3.92 -0.71 5.27
CA SER A 184 4.28 -1.38 4.03
C SER A 184 3.04 -1.43 3.14
N ILE A 185 3.09 -0.75 1.99
CA ILE A 185 1.96 -0.64 1.08
C ILE A 185 2.33 -1.31 -0.24
N SER A 186 1.69 -2.45 -0.53
CA SER A 186 1.86 -3.16 -1.80
C SER A 186 0.86 -2.65 -2.83
N CYS A 187 1.31 -2.32 -4.03
CA CYS A 187 0.47 -1.79 -5.10
C CYS A 187 0.27 -2.84 -6.19
N LYS A 188 -0.98 -3.13 -6.55
CA LYS A 188 -1.32 -4.11 -7.58
C LYS A 188 -2.28 -3.50 -8.59
N TRP A 189 -1.77 -3.07 -9.75
CA TRP A 189 -2.61 -2.50 -10.82
C TRP A 189 -3.79 -3.40 -11.21
N THR A 190 -3.51 -4.69 -11.39
CA THR A 190 -4.52 -5.75 -11.62
C THR A 190 -4.13 -7.00 -10.84
N ILE A 191 -5.11 -7.79 -10.39
CA ILE A 191 -4.87 -8.99 -9.60
C ILE A 191 -4.91 -10.24 -10.49
N ARG A 192 -4.00 -11.16 -10.20
CA ARG A 192 -4.02 -12.55 -10.65
C ARG A 192 -3.78 -13.43 -9.43
N SER A 193 -4.15 -14.71 -9.51
CA SER A 193 -4.07 -15.64 -8.36
C SER A 193 -2.68 -15.73 -7.75
N ASP A 194 -1.63 -15.77 -8.58
CA ASP A 194 -0.23 -15.74 -8.18
C ASP A 194 0.14 -14.44 -7.45
N ARG A 195 -0.30 -13.30 -7.99
CA ARG A 195 0.04 -11.97 -7.44
C ARG A 195 -0.61 -11.68 -6.10
N ALA A 196 -1.79 -12.24 -5.85
CA ALA A 196 -2.45 -12.15 -4.55
C ALA A 196 -1.66 -12.95 -3.49
N GLN A 197 -1.14 -14.12 -3.84
CA GLN A 197 -0.33 -14.92 -2.92
C GLN A 197 0.98 -14.22 -2.57
N ASN A 198 1.64 -13.56 -3.53
CA ASN A 198 2.88 -12.82 -3.25
C ASN A 198 2.69 -11.76 -2.16
N ALA A 199 1.62 -10.95 -2.24
CA ALA A 199 1.32 -9.95 -1.22
C ALA A 199 1.07 -10.57 0.17
N ARG A 200 0.46 -11.76 0.24
CA ARG A 200 0.29 -12.49 1.51
C ARG A 200 1.60 -13.02 2.06
N SER A 201 2.46 -13.58 1.21
CA SER A 201 3.77 -14.07 1.61
C SER A 201 4.66 -12.92 2.12
N GLU A 202 4.68 -11.78 1.42
CA GLU A 202 5.35 -10.55 1.85
C GLU A 202 4.83 -10.10 3.23
N ALA A 203 3.51 -10.04 3.40
CA ALA A 203 2.90 -9.70 4.67
C ALA A 203 3.30 -10.65 5.81
N LEU A 204 3.24 -11.96 5.58
CA LEU A 204 3.62 -12.97 6.57
C LEU A 204 5.08 -12.85 6.99
N ASN A 205 5.98 -12.49 6.07
CA ASN A 205 7.39 -12.31 6.38
C ASN A 205 7.61 -11.05 7.24
N LEU A 206 6.85 -9.97 7.03
CA LEU A 206 6.85 -8.80 7.93
C LEU A 206 6.34 -9.19 9.32
N VAL A 207 5.29 -10.01 9.40
CA VAL A 207 4.74 -10.49 10.67
C VAL A 207 5.76 -11.34 11.43
N ARG A 208 6.34 -12.34 10.76
CA ARG A 208 7.23 -13.33 11.40
C ARG A 208 8.57 -12.75 11.84
N ASN A 209 9.12 -11.81 11.09
CA ASN A 209 10.47 -11.29 11.32
C ASN A 209 10.52 -9.98 12.10
N ARG A 210 9.41 -9.43 12.61
CA ARG A 210 9.47 -8.14 13.32
C ARG A 210 10.11 -8.26 14.70
N LYS A 211 10.84 -7.23 15.11
CA LYS A 211 11.19 -6.93 16.51
C LYS A 211 10.57 -5.58 16.90
N GLY A 212 9.36 -5.61 17.45
CA GLY A 212 8.60 -4.41 17.82
C GLY A 212 7.16 -4.44 17.31
N ARG A 213 6.53 -3.27 17.22
CA ARG A 213 5.17 -3.13 16.68
C ARG A 213 5.19 -3.46 15.17
N LEU A 214 4.17 -4.21 14.73
CA LEU A 214 3.96 -4.51 13.31
C LEU A 214 3.63 -3.20 12.56
N PRO A 215 4.28 -2.91 11.42
CA PRO A 215 3.84 -1.84 10.53
C PRO A 215 2.44 -2.12 9.98
N HIS A 216 1.73 -1.08 9.53
CA HIS A 216 0.49 -1.27 8.78
C HIS A 216 0.78 -1.98 7.45
N ILE A 217 0.11 -3.09 7.18
CA ILE A 217 0.26 -3.89 5.95
C ILE A 217 -0.95 -3.66 5.06
N ALA A 218 -0.79 -2.81 4.06
CA ALA A 218 -1.86 -2.42 3.15
C ALA A 218 -1.63 -2.94 1.72
N VAL A 219 -2.73 -3.18 1.01
CA VAL A 219 -2.69 -3.38 -0.44
C VAL A 219 -3.53 -2.32 -1.12
N VAL A 220 -2.97 -1.61 -2.10
CA VAL A 220 -3.71 -0.70 -2.97
C VAL A 220 -3.89 -1.34 -4.35
N THR A 221 -5.09 -1.31 -4.91
CA THR A 221 -5.36 -1.98 -6.20
C THR A 221 -6.37 -1.27 -7.08
N ALA A 222 -6.21 -1.43 -8.40
CA ALA A 222 -7.16 -1.01 -9.43
C ALA A 222 -7.85 -2.20 -10.13
N GLU A 223 -7.84 -3.39 -9.50
CA GLU A 223 -8.54 -4.57 -10.01
C GLU A 223 -10.05 -4.33 -10.06
N PRO A 224 -10.69 -4.44 -11.26
CA PRO A 224 -12.10 -4.14 -11.41
C PRO A 224 -13.04 -5.22 -10.87
N THR A 225 -12.61 -6.49 -10.76
CA THR A 225 -13.55 -7.59 -10.44
C THR A 225 -13.61 -7.92 -8.95
N PRO A 226 -14.81 -7.94 -8.33
CA PRO A 226 -14.97 -8.29 -6.92
C PRO A 226 -14.42 -9.67 -6.55
N SER A 227 -14.49 -10.65 -7.44
CA SER A 227 -13.95 -11.99 -7.20
C SER A 227 -12.43 -12.01 -7.07
N ARG A 228 -11.71 -11.19 -7.82
CA ARG A 228 -10.25 -11.06 -7.68
C ARG A 228 -9.87 -10.20 -6.49
N LEU A 229 -10.65 -9.15 -6.19
CA LEU A 229 -10.49 -8.39 -4.94
C LEU A 229 -10.66 -9.30 -3.72
N ALA A 230 -11.65 -10.19 -3.74
CA ALA A 230 -11.89 -11.15 -2.66
C ALA A 230 -10.69 -12.09 -2.42
N SER A 231 -9.95 -12.46 -3.47
CA SER A 231 -8.77 -13.33 -3.34
C SER A 231 -7.66 -12.75 -2.45
N ILE A 232 -7.61 -11.42 -2.31
CA ILE A 232 -6.64 -10.73 -1.47
C ILE A 232 -7.27 -10.10 -0.22
N ALA A 233 -8.50 -9.59 -0.30
CA ALA A 233 -9.16 -8.90 0.81
C ALA A 233 -9.74 -9.86 1.85
N LEU A 234 -10.30 -11.00 1.43
CA LEU A 234 -10.88 -11.97 2.36
C LEU A 234 -9.80 -12.75 3.11
N GLY A 235 -10.13 -13.13 4.34
CA GLY A 235 -9.16 -13.68 5.29
C GLY A 235 -8.58 -12.60 6.21
N THR A 236 -7.96 -13.06 7.29
CA THR A 236 -7.45 -12.23 8.39
C THR A 236 -6.08 -12.74 8.84
N GLY A 237 -5.22 -11.84 9.30
CA GLY A 237 -3.94 -12.19 9.91
C GLY A 237 -2.71 -11.77 9.10
N ASP A 238 -2.87 -11.61 7.78
CA ASP A 238 -1.76 -11.21 6.90
C ASP A 238 -1.85 -9.71 6.55
N ILE A 239 -2.97 -9.30 5.94
CA ILE A 239 -3.17 -7.95 5.40
C ILE A 239 -4.16 -7.20 6.28
N ASP A 240 -3.80 -5.98 6.68
CA ASP A 240 -4.65 -5.16 7.55
C ASP A 240 -5.89 -4.68 6.78
N CYS A 241 -5.71 -4.14 5.57
CA CYS A 241 -6.82 -3.75 4.70
C CYS A 241 -6.40 -3.64 3.22
N VAL A 242 -7.37 -3.81 2.33
CA VAL A 242 -7.23 -3.52 0.90
C VAL A 242 -7.93 -2.20 0.59
N TYR A 243 -7.29 -1.35 -0.21
CA TYR A 243 -7.81 -0.07 -0.64
C TYR A 243 -7.99 -0.08 -2.16
N HIS A 244 -9.21 0.11 -2.61
CA HIS A 244 -9.52 0.19 -4.03
C HIS A 244 -9.34 1.63 -4.52
N PHE A 245 -8.73 1.79 -5.70
CA PHE A 245 -8.41 3.11 -6.25
C PHE A 245 -9.64 3.98 -6.51
N ALA A 246 -10.80 3.38 -6.78
CA ALA A 246 -12.04 4.03 -7.15
C ALA A 246 -13.24 3.24 -6.59
N LEU A 247 -13.32 3.07 -5.26
CA LEU A 247 -14.29 2.16 -4.65
C LEU A 247 -15.73 2.59 -4.91
N TYR A 248 -15.99 3.89 -4.80
CA TYR A 248 -17.33 4.45 -4.99
C TYR A 248 -17.83 4.24 -6.43
N GLU A 249 -16.93 4.41 -7.41
CA GLU A 249 -17.22 4.19 -8.82
C GLU A 249 -17.43 2.70 -9.12
N LEU A 250 -16.66 1.81 -8.48
CA LEU A 250 -16.83 0.36 -8.58
C LEU A 250 -18.19 -0.10 -8.03
N GLN A 251 -18.60 0.40 -6.86
CA GLN A 251 -19.91 0.08 -6.28
C GLN A 251 -21.04 0.51 -7.21
N LYS A 252 -20.97 1.75 -7.72
CA LYS A 252 -21.95 2.24 -8.69
C LYS A 252 -21.92 1.46 -10.00
N ALA A 253 -20.75 1.00 -10.44
CA ALA A 253 -20.61 0.25 -11.69
C ALA A 253 -21.33 -1.10 -11.62
N VAL A 254 -21.14 -1.88 -10.54
CA VAL A 254 -21.80 -3.18 -10.41
C VAL A 254 -23.32 -3.05 -10.26
N GLU A 255 -23.79 -1.98 -9.62
CA GLU A 255 -25.22 -1.65 -9.52
C GLU A 255 -25.82 -1.30 -10.89
N THR A 256 -25.15 -0.41 -11.63
CA THR A 256 -25.59 0.05 -12.97
C THR A 256 -25.66 -1.12 -13.95
N LEU A 257 -24.72 -2.06 -13.87
CA LEU A 257 -24.66 -3.24 -14.71
C LEU A 257 -25.60 -4.38 -14.25
N GLY A 258 -26.32 -4.22 -13.13
CA GLY A 258 -27.23 -5.24 -12.59
C GLY A 258 -26.51 -6.51 -12.10
N MET A 259 -25.24 -6.41 -11.69
CA MET A 259 -24.42 -7.55 -11.27
C MET A 259 -24.58 -7.82 -9.75
N SER A 260 -25.73 -8.40 -9.36
CA SER A 260 -26.09 -8.63 -7.95
C SER A 260 -25.01 -9.38 -7.15
N ASP A 261 -24.50 -10.49 -7.68
CA ASP A 261 -23.48 -11.31 -6.97
C ASP A 261 -22.18 -10.55 -6.74
N ALA A 262 -21.82 -9.67 -7.68
CA ALA A 262 -20.64 -8.82 -7.59
C ALA A 262 -20.83 -7.71 -6.55
N ALA A 263 -22.04 -7.12 -6.50
CA ALA A 263 -22.42 -6.13 -5.50
C ALA A 263 -22.45 -6.71 -4.08
N ASP A 264 -23.04 -7.90 -3.91
CA ASP A 264 -23.08 -8.61 -2.63
C ASP A 264 -21.66 -8.93 -2.13
N MET A 265 -20.78 -9.39 -3.03
CA MET A 265 -19.39 -9.68 -2.68
C MET A 265 -18.63 -8.41 -2.25
N LEU A 266 -18.83 -7.28 -2.93
CA LEU A 266 -18.28 -5.99 -2.50
C LEU A 266 -18.80 -5.57 -1.14
N ALA A 267 -20.12 -5.68 -0.92
CA ALA A 267 -20.75 -5.34 0.35
C ALA A 267 -20.17 -6.19 1.50
N VAL A 268 -19.98 -7.49 1.29
CA VAL A 268 -19.32 -8.37 2.28
C VAL A 268 -17.91 -7.86 2.62
N MET A 269 -17.09 -7.51 1.63
CA MET A 269 -15.73 -7.02 1.89
C MET A 269 -15.71 -5.65 2.57
N VAL A 270 -16.58 -4.72 2.17
CA VAL A 270 -16.65 -3.35 2.72
C VAL A 270 -17.21 -3.38 4.15
N ASN A 271 -18.33 -4.07 4.36
CA ASN A 271 -18.96 -4.20 5.68
C ASN A 271 -18.06 -4.98 6.65
N GLY A 272 -17.35 -6.00 6.13
CA GLY A 272 -16.33 -6.76 6.85
C GLY A 272 -15.02 -6.01 7.11
N LYS A 273 -14.92 -4.72 6.76
CA LYS A 273 -13.71 -3.89 6.95
C LYS A 273 -12.47 -4.45 6.26
N ARG A 274 -12.66 -5.15 5.14
CA ARG A 274 -11.60 -5.77 4.33
C ARG A 274 -11.24 -4.97 3.09
N LEU A 275 -12.19 -4.18 2.59
CA LEU A 275 -12.03 -3.31 1.43
C LEU A 275 -12.49 -1.88 1.75
N LYS A 276 -11.67 -0.89 1.45
CA LYS A 276 -11.92 0.55 1.65
C LYS A 276 -11.56 1.34 0.38
N ASP A 277 -11.91 2.63 0.34
CA ASP A 277 -11.47 3.52 -0.74
C ASP A 277 -10.04 4.01 -0.47
N ILE A 278 -9.29 4.34 -1.52
CA ILE A 278 -7.97 4.95 -1.38
C ILE A 278 -7.97 6.19 -0.47
N SER A 279 -9.09 6.94 -0.40
CA SER A 279 -9.20 8.10 0.51
C SER A 279 -9.26 7.76 2.00
N ASP A 280 -9.49 6.50 2.36
CA ASP A 280 -9.50 6.05 3.75
C ASP A 280 -8.09 5.75 4.28
N LEU A 281 -7.17 5.35 3.37
CA LEU A 281 -5.80 4.96 3.73
C LEU A 281 -5.05 6.01 4.57
N PRO A 282 -5.08 7.31 4.27
CA PRO A 282 -4.32 8.29 5.04
C PRO A 282 -4.78 8.39 6.50
N LEU A 283 -6.07 8.24 6.77
CA LEU A 283 -6.61 8.23 8.14
C LEU A 283 -6.32 6.92 8.85
N ASP A 284 -6.37 5.78 8.15
CA ASP A 284 -5.97 4.49 8.73
C ASP A 284 -4.48 4.45 9.08
N LEU A 285 -3.64 5.20 8.37
CA LEU A 285 -2.23 5.39 8.74
C LEU A 285 -2.03 6.27 9.98
N ALA A 286 -3.07 6.99 10.44
CA ALA A 286 -2.98 7.93 11.56
C ALA A 286 -3.43 7.35 12.92
N VAL A 287 -3.75 6.05 12.99
CA VAL A 287 -4.22 5.37 14.22
C VAL A 287 -3.16 5.18 15.31
#